data_AF-A0A7C6YU50-F1
#
_entry.id   AF-A0A7C6YU50-F1
#
_cell.length_a   1.000
_cell.length_b   1.000
_cell.length_c   1.000
_cell.angle_alpha   90.00
_cell.angle_beta   90.00
_cell.angle_gamma   90.00
#
_symmetry.space_group_name_H-M   'P 1'
#
loop_
_entity.id
_entity.type
_entity.pdbx_description
1 polymer ?
#
loop_
_entity_poly.entity_id
_entity_poly.type
_entity_poly.pdbx_seq_one_letter_code
_entity_poly.pdbx_strand_id
1 'polypeptide(L)'
;GAAKRDAFKREDIVKETKRRLEELKQLDGEPHEKAACALRAHKVYGRYIRQTKTGKLRLNKAKIKQEAQYDGKYLISTSDLGISAEDVVLGYKQLAEIERVFKDMKHLIDIRPVRHTLEERIKAHVLLCWLGMLLIRIAEQETGQTWFQLKKHLSTLQAGLFKTPEGDICQTGEIRRELASVFKALKIKSPAKFLEFPKPLQENK
;
A
#
# COMPACT_ATOMS: atom_id res chain seq x y z
N GLY A 1 2.19 23.66 2.57
CA GLY A 1 0.98 23.58 3.42
C GLY A 1 -0.09 22.74 2.75
N ALA A 2 -0.98 22.10 3.52
CA ALA A 2 -2.07 21.28 3.00
C ALA A 2 -2.93 22.02 1.96
N ALA A 3 -3.34 23.26 2.26
CA ALA A 3 -4.09 24.11 1.32
C ALA A 3 -3.42 24.29 -0.05
N LYS A 4 -2.09 24.48 -0.09
CA LYS A 4 -1.35 24.60 -1.37
C LYS A 4 -1.41 23.32 -2.20
N ARG A 5 -1.34 22.15 -1.55
CA ARG A 5 -1.41 20.85 -2.24
C ARG A 5 -2.81 20.59 -2.78
N ASP A 6 -3.84 20.92 -2.01
CA ASP A 6 -5.24 20.72 -2.43
C ASP A 6 -5.63 21.71 -3.55
N ALA A 7 -5.17 22.97 -3.45
CA ALA A 7 -5.30 23.95 -4.53
C ALA A 7 -4.64 23.46 -5.83
N PHE A 8 -3.40 22.96 -5.75
CA PHE A 8 -2.68 22.41 -6.90
C PHE A 8 -3.42 21.22 -7.54
N LYS A 9 -3.91 20.28 -6.71
CA LYS A 9 -4.72 19.14 -7.20
C LYS A 9 -6.00 19.61 -7.88
N ARG A 10 -6.71 20.59 -7.30
CA ARG A 10 -7.91 21.15 -7.94
C ARG A 10 -7.56 21.79 -9.27
N GLU A 11 -6.51 22.60 -9.32
CA GLU A 11 -6.07 23.27 -10.56
C GLU A 11 -5.76 22.24 -11.65
N ASP A 12 -5.08 21.16 -11.32
CA ASP A 12 -4.78 20.07 -12.25
C ASP A 12 -6.06 19.37 -12.75
N ILE A 13 -6.98 19.04 -11.83
CA ILE A 13 -8.28 18.45 -12.19
C ILE A 13 -9.09 19.40 -13.08
N VAL A 14 -9.11 20.70 -12.78
CA VAL A 14 -9.83 21.71 -13.57
C VAL A 14 -9.19 21.87 -14.95
N LYS A 15 -7.86 21.86 -15.04
CA LYS A 15 -7.12 21.92 -16.31
C LYS A 15 -7.42 20.73 -17.20
N GLU A 16 -7.37 19.52 -16.65
CA GLU A 16 -7.72 18.30 -17.38
C GLU A 16 -9.20 18.26 -17.76
N THR A 17 -10.10 18.70 -16.87
CA THR A 17 -11.54 18.83 -17.17
C THR A 17 -11.76 19.78 -18.34
N LYS A 18 -11.04 20.90 -18.37
CA LYS A 18 -11.12 21.88 -19.46
C LYS A 18 -10.65 21.26 -20.78
N ARG A 19 -9.52 20.55 -20.79
CA ARG A 19 -9.02 19.85 -21.99
C ARG A 19 -10.06 18.86 -22.54
N ARG A 20 -10.65 18.04 -21.67
CA ARG A 20 -11.70 17.08 -22.04
C ARG A 20 -12.97 17.75 -22.57
N LEU A 21 -13.35 18.91 -22.02
CA LEU A 21 -14.47 19.68 -22.54
C LEU A 21 -14.20 20.27 -23.93
N GLU A 22 -12.95 20.64 -24.23
CA GLU A 22 -12.52 21.12 -25.55
C GLU A 22 -12.47 19.97 -26.58
N GLU A 23 -12.00 18.79 -26.18
CA GLU A 23 -11.98 17.58 -27.02
C GLU A 23 -13.38 17.12 -27.45
N LEU A 24 -14.41 17.33 -26.61
CA LEU A 24 -15.79 16.94 -26.90
C LEU A 24 -16.44 17.74 -28.04
N LYS A 25 -15.86 18.86 -28.48
CA LYS A 25 -16.33 19.71 -29.62
C LYS A 25 -17.86 19.89 -29.72
N GLN A 26 -18.56 19.97 -28.58
CA GLN A 26 -20.03 20.00 -28.56
C GLN A 26 -20.59 21.26 -29.23
N LEU A 27 -21.53 21.06 -30.15
CA LEU A 27 -22.36 22.10 -30.74
C LEU A 27 -23.60 22.35 -29.86
N ASP A 28 -24.14 23.56 -29.92
CA ASP A 28 -25.30 23.94 -29.10
C ASP A 28 -26.59 23.29 -29.65
N GLY A 29 -27.35 22.60 -28.81
CA GLY A 29 -28.63 21.95 -29.18
C GLY A 29 -28.54 20.50 -29.68
N GLU A 30 -27.34 19.95 -29.89
CA GLU A 30 -27.15 18.55 -30.29
C GLU A 30 -27.34 17.56 -29.11
N PRO A 31 -27.88 16.35 -29.34
CA PRO A 31 -27.95 15.30 -28.33
C PRO A 31 -26.55 14.92 -27.84
N HIS A 32 -26.47 14.54 -26.57
CA HIS A 32 -25.20 14.19 -25.95
C HIS A 32 -24.60 12.91 -26.53
N GLU A 33 -23.41 13.01 -27.11
CA GLU A 33 -22.57 11.85 -27.35
C GLU A 33 -22.25 11.10 -26.04
N LYS A 34 -22.06 9.79 -26.15
CA LYS A 34 -21.73 8.91 -25.02
C LYS A 34 -20.54 9.41 -24.20
N ALA A 35 -19.56 10.04 -24.85
CA ALA A 35 -18.39 10.65 -24.22
C ALA A 35 -18.74 11.81 -23.29
N ALA A 36 -19.73 12.64 -23.64
CA ALA A 36 -20.18 13.75 -22.82
C ALA A 36 -20.92 13.27 -21.57
N CYS A 37 -21.78 12.27 -21.71
CA CYS A 37 -22.46 11.63 -20.58
C CYS A 37 -21.46 10.98 -19.62
N ALA A 38 -20.45 10.28 -20.15
CA ALA A 38 -19.38 9.67 -19.35
C ALA A 38 -18.57 10.73 -18.58
N LEU A 39 -18.24 11.85 -19.21
CA LEU A 39 -17.52 12.94 -18.54
C LEU A 39 -18.35 13.58 -17.42
N ARG A 40 -19.65 13.74 -17.62
CA ARG A 40 -20.58 14.26 -16.60
C ARG A 40 -20.72 13.32 -15.41
N ALA A 41 -20.80 12.01 -15.66
CA ALA A 41 -20.91 10.99 -14.62
C ALA A 41 -19.57 10.69 -13.91
N HIS A 42 -18.45 11.16 -14.44
CA HIS A 42 -17.13 10.87 -13.89
C HIS A 42 -16.96 11.49 -12.49
N LYS A 43 -16.62 10.67 -11.50
CA LYS A 43 -16.52 11.06 -10.07
C LYS A 43 -15.60 12.25 -9.80
N VAL A 44 -14.49 12.35 -10.54
CA VAL A 44 -13.49 13.43 -10.39
C VAL A 44 -13.85 14.67 -11.23
N TYR A 45 -13.91 14.55 -12.56
CA TYR A 45 -14.13 15.67 -13.47
C TYR A 45 -15.57 16.19 -13.50
N GLY A 46 -16.57 15.29 -13.46
CA GLY A 46 -17.99 15.64 -13.49
C GLY A 46 -18.41 16.54 -12.34
N ARG A 47 -17.68 16.49 -11.21
CA ARG A 47 -17.85 17.38 -10.07
C ARG A 47 -17.79 18.86 -10.43
N TYR A 48 -16.96 19.26 -11.39
CA TYR A 48 -16.75 20.66 -11.81
C TYR A 48 -17.50 21.05 -13.09
N ILE A 49 -18.38 20.19 -13.58
CA ILE A 49 -19.12 20.44 -14.82
C ILE A 49 -20.55 20.86 -14.49
N ARG A 50 -21.08 21.81 -15.25
CA ARG A 50 -22.50 22.16 -15.29
C ARG A 50 -23.02 22.08 -16.72
N GLN A 51 -24.31 21.84 -16.85
CA GLN A 51 -25.00 21.86 -18.14
C GLN A 51 -25.69 23.21 -18.33
N THR A 52 -25.58 23.80 -19.52
CA THR A 52 -26.35 25.00 -19.90
C THR A 52 -27.75 24.61 -20.36
N LYS A 53 -28.64 25.60 -20.48
CA LYS A 53 -30.00 25.38 -21.02
C LYS A 53 -29.99 24.84 -22.45
N THR A 54 -28.92 25.09 -23.21
CA THR A 54 -28.67 24.59 -24.57
C THR A 54 -28.10 23.16 -24.61
N GLY A 55 -28.02 22.48 -23.46
CA GLY A 55 -27.46 21.14 -23.35
C GLY A 55 -25.93 21.11 -23.25
N LYS A 56 -25.21 22.18 -23.56
CA LYS A 56 -23.74 22.19 -23.60
C LYS A 56 -23.09 22.05 -22.22
N LEU A 57 -22.06 21.20 -22.13
CA LEU A 57 -21.28 21.07 -20.89
C LEU A 57 -20.27 22.22 -20.77
N ARG A 58 -20.27 22.86 -19.60
CA ARG A 58 -19.38 23.97 -19.27
C ARG A 58 -18.80 23.81 -17.88
N LEU A 59 -17.64 24.42 -17.66
CA LEU A 59 -17.03 24.47 -16.35
C LEU A 59 -17.91 25.27 -15.37
N ASN A 60 -18.12 24.73 -14.18
CA ASN A 60 -18.85 25.39 -13.10
C ASN A 60 -17.89 26.23 -12.24
N LYS A 61 -17.66 27.48 -12.67
CA LYS A 61 -16.79 28.44 -11.96
C LYS A 61 -17.25 28.73 -10.53
N ALA A 62 -18.57 28.73 -10.27
CA ALA A 62 -19.10 28.97 -8.94
C ALA A 62 -18.72 27.85 -7.97
N LYS A 63 -18.84 26.59 -8.41
CA LYS A 63 -18.46 25.42 -7.62
C LYS A 63 -16.95 25.35 -7.36
N ILE A 64 -16.13 25.72 -8.34
CA ILE A 64 -14.68 25.85 -8.17
C ILE A 64 -14.35 26.89 -7.09
N LYS A 65 -14.99 28.06 -7.12
CA LYS A 65 -14.81 29.12 -6.12
C LYS A 65 -15.27 28.69 -4.73
N GLN A 66 -16.36 27.93 -4.64
CA GLN A 66 -16.84 27.38 -3.37
C GLN A 66 -15.84 26.38 -2.79
N GLU A 67 -15.31 25.46 -3.61
CA GLU A 67 -14.32 24.49 -3.15
C GLU A 67 -12.98 25.10 -2.77
N ALA A 68 -12.58 26.20 -3.41
CA ALA A 68 -11.41 26.99 -2.99
C ALA A 68 -11.47 27.47 -1.54
N GLN A 69 -12.67 27.67 -0.99
CA GLN A 69 -12.84 28.08 0.41
C GLN A 69 -12.64 26.94 1.41
N TYR A 70 -12.64 25.69 0.93
CA TYR A 70 -12.46 24.49 1.75
C TYR A 70 -11.08 23.86 1.60
N ASP A 71 -10.19 24.42 0.77
CA ASP A 71 -8.83 23.92 0.63
C ASP A 71 -8.08 23.94 1.96
N GLY A 72 -7.49 22.80 2.32
CA GLY A 72 -6.78 22.65 3.59
C GLY A 72 -7.67 22.58 4.83
N LYS A 73 -9.00 22.52 4.67
CA LYS A 73 -9.93 22.18 5.75
C LYS A 73 -10.25 20.69 5.71
N TYR A 74 -10.23 20.04 6.86
CA TYR A 74 -10.55 18.63 7.02
C TYR A 74 -11.81 18.50 7.87
N LEU A 75 -12.74 17.65 7.44
CA LEU A 75 -13.92 17.28 8.22
C LEU A 75 -13.71 15.85 8.71
N ILE A 76 -13.71 15.66 10.03
CA ILE A 76 -13.71 14.36 10.66
C ILE A 76 -15.13 14.15 11.21
N SER A 77 -15.77 13.07 10.81
CA SER A 77 -17.09 12.68 11.32
C SER A 77 -16.92 11.46 12.21
N THR A 78 -17.45 11.51 13.43
CA THR A 78 -17.49 10.40 14.38
C THR A 78 -18.94 10.12 14.79
N SER A 79 -19.29 8.85 14.96
CA SER A 79 -20.58 8.43 15.50
C SER A 79 -20.64 8.51 17.03
N ASP A 80 -19.48 8.65 17.69
CA ASP A 80 -19.38 8.76 19.13
C ASP A 80 -19.39 10.23 19.56
N LEU A 81 -20.45 10.61 20.28
CA LEU A 81 -20.70 11.97 20.75
C LEU A 81 -20.06 12.26 22.12
N GLY A 82 -19.49 11.24 22.79
CA GLY A 82 -18.89 11.38 24.12
C GLY A 82 -17.42 11.84 24.10
N ILE A 83 -16.80 11.87 22.93
CA ILE A 83 -15.38 12.20 22.76
C ILE A 83 -15.24 13.68 22.39
N SER A 84 -14.29 14.39 23.01
CA SER A 84 -14.01 15.78 22.67
C SER A 84 -13.52 15.90 21.22
N ALA A 85 -13.81 17.03 20.57
CA ALA A 85 -13.35 17.26 19.19
C ALA A 85 -11.81 17.21 19.07
N GLU A 86 -11.10 17.61 20.12
CA GLU A 86 -9.64 17.58 20.21
C GLU A 86 -9.11 16.14 20.25
N ASP A 87 -9.73 15.28 21.05
CA ASP A 87 -9.38 13.87 21.16
C ASP A 87 -9.70 13.09 19.89
N VAL A 88 -10.80 13.40 19.21
CA VAL A 88 -11.15 12.82 17.90
C VAL A 88 -10.08 13.16 16.86
N VAL A 89 -9.64 14.43 16.81
CA VAL A 89 -8.58 14.87 15.90
C VAL A 89 -7.25 14.21 16.25
N LEU A 90 -6.93 14.08 17.54
CA LEU A 90 -5.71 13.44 18.02
C LEU A 90 -5.69 11.95 17.66
N GLY A 91 -6.76 11.22 17.95
CA GLY A 91 -6.90 9.81 17.60
C GLY A 91 -6.81 9.57 16.10
N TYR A 92 -7.44 10.42 15.28
CA TYR A 92 -7.34 10.33 13.83
C TYR A 92 -5.91 10.59 13.31
N LYS A 93 -5.19 11.56 13.89
CA LYS A 93 -3.78 11.82 13.54
C LYS A 93 -2.88 10.64 13.91
N GLN A 94 -3.05 10.09 15.11
CA GLN A 94 -2.32 8.90 15.54
C GLN A 94 -2.61 7.72 14.60
N LEU A 95 -3.87 7.50 14.22
CA LEU A 95 -4.24 6.47 13.26
C LEU A 95 -3.58 6.69 11.89
N ALA A 96 -3.55 7.92 11.37
CA ALA A 96 -2.93 8.25 10.10
C ALA A 96 -1.39 8.07 10.13
N GLU A 97 -0.74 8.40 11.24
CA GLU A 97 0.69 8.14 11.45
C GLU A 97 0.98 6.65 11.49
N ILE A 98 0.15 5.90 12.21
CA ILE A 98 0.20 4.44 12.29
C ILE A 98 -0.01 3.83 10.89
N GLU A 99 -1.00 4.29 10.12
CA GLU A 99 -1.23 3.85 8.74
C GLU A 99 -0.04 4.15 7.82
N ARG A 100 0.62 5.29 8.00
CA ARG A 100 1.81 5.65 7.23
C ARG A 100 2.99 4.75 7.57
N VAL A 101 3.25 4.50 8.85
CA VAL A 101 4.25 3.54 9.31
C VAL A 101 3.95 2.15 8.76
N PHE A 102 2.68 1.72 8.78
CA PHE A 102 2.28 0.45 8.16
C PHE A 102 2.48 0.44 6.66
N LYS A 103 2.22 1.54 5.95
CA LYS A 103 2.41 1.62 4.51
C LYS A 103 3.89 1.52 4.15
N ASP A 104 4.74 2.26 4.85
CA ASP A 104 6.18 2.22 4.65
C ASP A 104 6.74 0.83 5.02
N MET A 105 6.20 0.21 6.06
CA MET A 105 6.52 -1.18 6.44
C MET A 105 6.07 -2.20 5.40
N LYS A 106 4.88 -2.05 4.80
CA LYS A 106 4.40 -2.92 3.71
C LYS A 106 5.32 -2.84 2.48
N HIS A 107 5.91 -1.67 2.22
CA HIS A 107 6.94 -1.52 1.19
C HIS A 107 8.27 -2.20 1.56
N LEU A 108 8.66 -2.22 2.84
CA LEU A 108 9.90 -2.87 3.29
C LEU A 108 9.79 -4.40 3.43
N ILE A 109 8.62 -4.90 3.84
CA ILE A 109 8.38 -6.31 4.18
C ILE A 109 7.57 -7.04 3.08
N ASP A 110 7.17 -6.37 2.00
CA ASP A 110 6.32 -6.93 0.91
C ASP A 110 4.97 -7.51 1.40
N ILE A 111 4.52 -7.13 2.59
CA ILE A 111 3.23 -7.57 3.11
C ILE A 111 2.15 -6.79 2.33
N ARG A 112 1.35 -7.49 1.51
CA ARG A 112 0.24 -6.86 0.77
C ARG A 112 -0.71 -6.10 1.73
N PRO A 113 -1.33 -4.99 1.30
CA PRO A 113 -2.30 -4.29 2.13
C PRO A 113 -3.53 -5.17 2.37
N VAL A 114 -3.72 -5.65 3.60
CA VAL A 114 -4.96 -6.30 4.02
C VAL A 114 -5.87 -5.23 4.62
N ARG A 115 -7.05 -5.03 4.03
CA ARG A 115 -8.09 -4.14 4.58
C ARG A 115 -8.90 -4.94 5.60
N HIS A 116 -8.63 -4.71 6.88
CA HIS A 116 -9.40 -5.29 7.97
C HIS A 116 -10.49 -4.31 8.40
N THR A 117 -11.72 -4.80 8.53
CA THR A 117 -12.87 -4.02 9.01
C THR A 117 -13.27 -4.38 10.44
N LEU A 118 -12.82 -5.55 10.94
CA LEU A 118 -13.08 -6.03 12.30
C LEU A 118 -11.95 -5.63 13.25
N GLU A 119 -12.31 -5.12 14.43
CA GLU A 119 -11.38 -4.57 15.42
C GLU A 119 -10.31 -5.58 15.86
N GLU A 120 -10.69 -6.83 16.13
CA GLU A 120 -9.75 -7.88 16.54
C GLU A 120 -8.69 -8.17 15.46
N ARG A 121 -9.10 -8.17 14.19
CA ARG A 121 -8.19 -8.41 13.06
C ARG A 121 -7.22 -7.24 12.87
N ILE A 122 -7.66 -6.02 13.17
CA ILE A 122 -6.80 -4.83 13.18
C ILE A 122 -5.74 -4.98 14.29
N LYS A 123 -6.14 -5.31 15.53
CA LYS A 123 -5.21 -5.53 16.65
C LYS A 123 -4.17 -6.62 16.35
N ALA A 124 -4.60 -7.75 15.81
CA ALA A 124 -3.71 -8.84 15.42
C ALA A 124 -2.72 -8.43 14.31
N HIS A 125 -3.19 -7.74 13.27
CA HIS A 125 -2.32 -7.26 12.19
C HIS A 125 -1.27 -6.26 12.67
N VAL A 126 -1.70 -5.30 13.51
CA VAL A 126 -0.81 -4.32 14.15
C VAL A 126 0.29 -5.02 14.94
N LEU A 127 -0.08 -6.01 15.76
CA LEU A 127 0.87 -6.79 16.56
C LEU A 127 1.89 -7.53 15.69
N LEU A 128 1.43 -8.26 14.66
CA LEU A 128 2.30 -9.00 13.75
C LEU A 128 3.28 -8.08 13.02
N CYS A 129 2.80 -6.92 12.57
CA CYS A 129 3.63 -5.92 11.93
C CYS A 129 4.67 -5.31 12.89
N TRP A 130 4.28 -5.01 14.13
CA TRP A 130 5.22 -4.52 15.16
C TRP A 130 6.29 -5.57 15.47
N LEU A 131 5.92 -6.85 15.63
CA LEU A 131 6.86 -7.95 15.80
C LEU A 131 7.82 -8.08 14.61
N GLY A 132 7.30 -7.98 13.38
CA GLY A 132 8.11 -7.98 12.17
C GLY A 132 9.15 -6.85 12.15
N MET A 133 8.76 -5.63 12.52
CA MET A 133 9.70 -4.51 12.64
C MET A 133 10.74 -4.72 13.74
N LEU A 134 10.32 -5.23 14.90
CA LEU A 134 11.22 -5.52 16.00
C LEU A 134 12.30 -6.50 15.57
N LEU A 135 11.92 -7.59 14.88
CA LEU A 135 12.86 -8.57 14.33
C LEU A 135 13.82 -7.95 13.32
N ILE A 136 13.32 -7.09 12.42
CA ILE A 136 14.17 -6.39 11.46
C ILE A 136 15.19 -5.50 12.19
N ARG A 137 14.75 -4.73 13.20
CA ARG A 137 15.64 -3.83 13.94
C ARG A 137 16.71 -4.57 14.75
N ILE A 138 16.33 -5.68 15.39
CA ILE A 138 17.30 -6.55 16.05
C ILE A 138 18.31 -7.07 15.03
N ALA A 139 17.84 -7.56 13.87
CA ALA A 139 18.72 -8.08 12.84
C ALA A 139 19.69 -7.01 12.29
N GLU A 140 19.21 -5.79 12.04
CA GLU A 140 20.07 -4.67 11.61
C GLU A 140 21.08 -4.28 12.69
N GLN A 141 20.70 -4.26 13.97
CA GLN A 141 21.58 -3.87 15.07
C GLN A 141 22.66 -4.92 15.35
N GLU A 142 22.32 -6.20 15.31
CA GLU A 142 23.26 -7.30 15.54
C GLU A 142 24.22 -7.51 14.36
N THR A 143 23.76 -7.27 13.13
CA THR A 143 24.58 -7.47 11.92
C THR A 143 25.32 -6.21 11.46
N GLY A 144 24.88 -5.03 11.89
CA GLY A 144 25.35 -3.73 11.40
C GLY A 144 24.98 -3.44 9.93
N GLN A 145 24.11 -4.24 9.33
CA GLN A 145 23.69 -4.11 7.93
C GLN A 145 22.25 -3.60 7.83
N THR A 146 21.91 -2.99 6.69
CA THR A 146 20.52 -2.56 6.43
C THR A 146 19.63 -3.75 6.07
N TRP A 147 18.33 -3.67 6.35
CA TRP A 147 17.35 -4.70 5.98
C TRP A 147 17.39 -5.07 4.50
N PHE A 148 17.66 -4.10 3.61
CA PHE A 148 17.77 -4.35 2.18
C PHE A 148 18.93 -5.31 1.84
N GLN A 149 20.08 -5.12 2.48
CA GLN A 149 21.24 -6.00 2.33
C GLN A 149 20.94 -7.38 2.93
N LEU A 150 20.37 -7.43 4.13
CA LEU A 150 19.98 -8.68 4.77
C LEU A 150 18.98 -9.49 3.92
N LYS A 151 17.93 -8.85 3.40
CA LYS A 151 16.95 -9.47 2.49
C LYS A 151 17.65 -10.02 1.24
N LYS A 152 18.60 -9.28 0.67
CA LYS A 152 19.39 -9.74 -0.47
C LYS A 152 20.21 -11.00 -0.13
N HIS A 153 20.92 -11.00 0.99
CA HIS A 153 21.69 -12.18 1.42
C HIS A 153 20.79 -13.38 1.69
N LEU A 154 19.69 -13.19 2.44
CA LEU A 154 18.74 -14.25 2.75
C LEU A 154 18.04 -14.82 1.51
N SER A 155 17.74 -13.98 0.52
CA SER A 155 17.11 -14.43 -0.74
C SER A 155 17.98 -15.37 -1.58
N THR A 156 19.29 -15.41 -1.34
CA THR A 156 20.19 -16.37 -1.99
C THR A 156 20.08 -17.78 -1.44
N LEU A 157 19.53 -17.95 -0.24
CA LEU A 157 19.27 -19.25 0.34
C LEU A 157 18.07 -19.88 -0.33
N GLN A 158 18.31 -20.92 -1.12
CA GLN A 158 17.27 -21.71 -1.78
C GLN A 158 17.40 -23.16 -1.32
N ALA A 159 16.28 -23.88 -1.27
CA ALA A 159 16.26 -25.33 -1.08
C ALA A 159 15.66 -25.98 -2.33
N GLY A 160 16.40 -26.90 -2.93
CA GLY A 160 15.94 -27.73 -4.04
C GLY A 160 15.38 -29.04 -3.51
N LEU A 161 14.24 -29.46 -4.06
CA LEU A 161 13.63 -30.76 -3.80
C LEU A 161 13.92 -31.68 -4.98
N PHE A 162 14.69 -32.74 -4.74
CA PHE A 162 15.06 -33.73 -5.73
C PHE A 162 14.23 -34.99 -5.50
N LYS A 163 13.39 -35.33 -6.48
CA LYS A 163 12.63 -36.57 -6.45
C LYS A 163 13.52 -37.70 -6.97
N THR A 164 13.79 -38.69 -6.13
CA THR A 164 14.49 -39.91 -6.53
C THR A 164 13.56 -41.12 -6.38
N PRO A 165 13.83 -42.25 -7.07
CA PRO A 165 13.04 -43.48 -6.91
C PRO A 165 13.01 -43.99 -5.45
N GLU A 166 14.03 -43.66 -4.66
CA GLU A 166 14.18 -44.06 -3.24
C GLU A 166 13.61 -43.02 -2.25
N GLY A 167 13.11 -41.88 -2.75
CA GLY A 167 12.44 -40.84 -1.96
C GLY A 167 12.79 -39.40 -2.38
N ASP A 168 12.19 -38.43 -1.70
CA ASP A 168 12.43 -37.02 -1.93
C ASP A 168 13.61 -36.54 -1.07
N ILE A 169 14.59 -35.87 -1.69
CA ILE A 169 15.76 -35.29 -1.01
C ILE A 169 15.64 -33.77 -1.04
N CYS A 170 15.64 -33.15 0.12
CA CYS A 170 15.70 -31.69 0.25
C CYS A 170 17.15 -31.24 0.46
N GLN A 171 17.72 -30.54 -0.52
CA GLN A 171 19.08 -30.01 -0.46
C GLN A 171 19.06 -28.48 -0.44
N THR A 172 19.80 -27.87 0.49
CA THR A 172 20.00 -26.42 0.47
C THR A 172 21.11 -26.04 -0.50
N GLY A 173 20.96 -24.90 -1.19
CA GLY A 173 22.01 -24.30 -2.00
C GLY A 173 23.24 -23.92 -1.18
N GLU A 174 24.30 -23.50 -1.88
CA GLU A 174 25.55 -23.11 -1.24
C GLU A 174 25.38 -21.85 -0.38
N ILE A 175 25.75 -21.96 0.90
CA ILE A 175 25.72 -20.82 1.82
C ILE A 175 26.93 -19.93 1.51
N ARG A 176 26.66 -18.78 0.90
CA ARG A 176 27.68 -17.77 0.61
C ARG A 176 28.29 -17.21 1.90
N ARG A 177 29.53 -16.73 1.84
CA ARG A 177 30.27 -16.21 3.01
C ARG A 177 29.54 -15.07 3.70
N GLU A 178 28.89 -14.20 2.92
CA GLU A 178 28.11 -13.08 3.44
C GLU A 178 26.90 -13.58 4.25
N LEU A 179 26.19 -14.59 3.76
CA LEU A 179 25.06 -15.20 4.48
C LEU A 179 25.52 -15.94 5.74
N ALA A 180 26.66 -16.64 5.68
CA ALA A 180 27.26 -17.28 6.86
C ALA A 180 27.62 -16.26 7.95
N SER A 181 28.12 -15.08 7.57
CA SER A 181 28.42 -14.00 8.51
C SER A 181 27.16 -13.45 9.20
N VAL A 182 26.05 -13.34 8.45
CA VAL A 182 24.74 -12.95 9.00
C VAL A 182 24.25 -13.98 10.02
N PHE A 183 24.28 -15.27 9.70
CA PHE A 183 23.89 -16.32 10.66
C PHE A 183 24.74 -16.31 11.93
N LYS A 184 26.06 -16.09 11.79
CA LYS A 184 26.97 -15.99 12.92
C LYS A 184 26.65 -14.79 13.80
N ALA A 185 26.43 -13.62 13.21
CA ALA A 185 26.07 -12.39 13.94
C ALA A 185 24.75 -12.55 14.69
N LEU A 186 23.75 -13.17 14.05
CA LEU A 186 22.45 -13.45 14.67
C LEU A 186 22.44 -14.65 15.63
N LYS A 187 23.57 -15.37 15.78
CA LYS A 187 23.69 -16.61 16.56
C LYS A 187 22.69 -17.70 16.13
N ILE A 188 22.36 -17.74 14.84
CA ILE A 188 21.43 -18.71 14.25
C ILE A 188 22.23 -19.89 13.68
N LYS A 189 21.77 -21.11 13.94
CA LYS A 189 22.36 -22.32 13.34
C LYS A 189 22.12 -22.30 11.83
N SER A 190 23.20 -22.40 11.06
CA SER A 190 23.11 -22.49 9.61
C SER A 190 22.34 -23.75 9.18
N PRO A 191 21.51 -23.66 8.13
CA PRO A 191 20.74 -24.80 7.66
C PRO A 191 21.67 -25.91 7.16
N ALA A 192 21.29 -27.17 7.39
CA ALA A 192 22.05 -28.33 6.95
C ALA A 192 21.98 -28.47 5.43
N LYS A 193 23.07 -28.92 4.80
CA LYS A 193 23.16 -29.13 3.35
C LYS A 193 22.06 -30.08 2.85
N PHE A 194 21.71 -31.08 3.65
CA PHE A 194 20.60 -31.99 3.42
C PHE A 194 19.66 -31.87 4.62
N LEU A 195 18.39 -31.53 4.35
CA LEU A 195 17.37 -31.33 5.38
C LEU A 195 16.63 -32.64 5.68
N GLU A 196 16.33 -33.41 4.63
CA GLU A 196 15.69 -34.71 4.72
C GLU A 196 16.41 -35.68 3.78
N PHE A 197 16.84 -36.80 4.35
CA PHE A 197 17.31 -37.96 3.61
C PHE A 197 16.23 -39.04 3.80
N PRO A 198 15.68 -39.62 2.73
CA PRO A 198 14.78 -40.75 2.89
C PRO A 198 15.57 -41.89 3.56
N LYS A 199 15.02 -42.45 4.64
CA LYS A 199 15.51 -43.73 5.15
C LYS A 199 15.16 -44.78 4.09
N PRO A 200 16.11 -45.60 3.61
CA PRO A 200 15.77 -46.67 2.68
C PRO A 200 14.70 -47.55 3.33
N LEU A 201 13.66 -47.89 2.57
CA LEU A 201 12.68 -48.89 2.98
C LEU A 201 13.46 -50.12 3.42
N GLN A 202 13.40 -50.49 4.70
CA GLN A 202 13.98 -51.75 5.14
C GLN A 202 13.22 -52.85 4.39
N GLU A 203 13.88 -53.51 3.44
CA GLU A 203 13.40 -54.76 2.89
C GLU A 203 13.18 -55.73 4.05
N ASN A 204 11.92 -56.03 4.34
CA ASN A 204 11.55 -57.12 5.24
C ASN A 204 12.13 -58.41 4.64
N LYS A 205 13.09 -59.00 5.35
CA LYS A 205 13.61 -60.34 5.09
C LYS A 205 12.54 -61.41 5.25
#